data_AF-A0A327K1P9-F1
#
_entry.id   AF-A0A327K1P9-F1
#
_cell.length_a   1.000
_cell.length_b   1.000
_cell.length_c   1.000
_cell.angle_alpha   90.00
_cell.angle_beta   90.00
_cell.angle_gamma   90.00
#
_symmetry.space_group_name_H-M   'P 1'
#
loop_
_entity.id
_entity.type
_entity.pdbx_description
1 polymer ?
#
loop_
_entity_poly.entity_id
_entity_poly.type
_entity_poly.pdbx_seq_one_letter_code
_entity_poly.pdbx_strand_id
1 'polypeptide(L)'
;MAATPSRLWRAAHGWHDSRTMSVETIHCARCRALLFRATAGAIAGPVEIKCRRCGTFNVLRPSEPSRERPERRDPRSPAHGPPQGSPPAAPRRLHPPVD
;
A
#
# COMPACT_ATOMS: atom_id res chain seq x y z
N MET A 1 -35.62 35.08 13.34
CA MET A 1 -34.88 34.90 12.07
C MET A 1 -34.12 33.58 12.18
N ALA A 2 -34.64 32.51 11.57
CA ALA A 2 -33.98 31.19 11.59
C ALA A 2 -32.87 31.18 10.53
N ALA A 3 -31.64 30.88 10.94
CA ALA A 3 -30.51 30.78 10.03
C ALA A 3 -30.82 29.74 8.95
N THR A 4 -30.86 30.16 7.69
CA THR A 4 -30.92 29.28 6.52
C THR A 4 -29.78 28.28 6.64
N PRO A 5 -30.03 26.98 6.87
CA PRO A 5 -28.94 26.06 7.06
C PRO A 5 -28.34 25.86 5.66
N SER A 6 -27.09 26.31 5.52
CA SER A 6 -26.30 26.34 4.29
C SER A 6 -26.53 25.06 3.50
N ARG A 7 -26.88 25.19 2.21
CA ARG A 7 -27.19 24.06 1.30
C ARG A 7 -26.08 22.98 1.24
N LEU A 8 -24.93 23.22 1.85
CA LEU A 8 -23.77 22.33 1.99
C LEU A 8 -24.02 21.08 2.85
N TRP A 9 -24.92 21.10 3.85
CA TRP A 9 -25.11 19.91 4.70
C TRP A 9 -26.07 18.86 4.10
N ARG A 10 -26.88 19.24 3.11
CA ARG A 10 -27.87 18.34 2.49
C ARG A 10 -27.28 17.35 1.48
N ALA A 11 -25.97 17.35 1.28
CA ALA A 11 -25.28 16.54 0.28
C ALA A 11 -24.92 15.11 0.74
N ALA A 12 -25.42 14.60 1.86
CA ALA A 12 -25.03 13.26 2.35
C ALA A 12 -25.46 12.08 1.46
N HIS A 13 -26.32 12.30 0.45
CA HIS A 13 -26.91 11.23 -0.38
C HIS A 13 -26.56 11.30 -1.87
N GLY A 14 -25.58 12.12 -2.29
CA GLY A 14 -25.33 12.37 -3.71
C GLY A 14 -23.87 12.53 -4.12
N TRP A 15 -22.91 11.92 -3.41
CA TRP A 15 -21.49 11.94 -3.79
C TRP A 15 -21.21 10.87 -4.86
N HIS A 16 -22.02 10.83 -5.90
CA HIS A 16 -21.89 9.84 -6.97
C HIS A 16 -21.88 10.55 -8.32
N ASP A 17 -20.70 10.44 -8.92
CA ASP A 17 -20.42 10.44 -10.35
C ASP A 17 -20.53 11.75 -11.13
N SER A 18 -19.36 12.34 -11.36
CA SER A 18 -18.98 12.85 -12.68
C SER A 18 -17.46 12.76 -12.82
N ARG A 19 -16.96 11.57 -13.20
CA ARG A 19 -15.54 11.29 -13.58
C ARG A 19 -14.61 10.86 -12.42
N THR A 20 -14.75 9.61 -11.97
CA THR A 20 -13.70 8.79 -11.30
C THR A 20 -13.02 9.37 -10.05
N MET A 21 -13.77 9.93 -9.09
CA MET A 21 -13.25 10.21 -7.75
C MET A 21 -13.64 9.08 -6.80
N SER A 22 -12.74 8.12 -6.57
CA SER A 22 -12.96 7.04 -5.58
C SER A 22 -13.06 7.65 -4.17
N VAL A 23 -14.02 7.18 -3.37
CA VAL A 23 -14.18 7.61 -1.96
C VAL A 23 -13.63 6.54 -1.05
N GLU A 24 -12.79 6.95 -0.11
CA GLU A 24 -12.18 6.10 0.91
C GLU A 24 -12.87 6.28 2.26
N THR A 25 -13.03 5.19 2.99
CA THR A 25 -13.57 5.19 4.36
C THR A 25 -12.43 4.98 5.36
N ILE A 26 -12.15 6.00 6.18
CA ILE A 26 -11.07 5.94 7.16
C ILE A 26 -11.62 5.49 8.51
N HIS A 27 -11.02 4.47 9.09
CA HIS A 27 -11.41 3.88 10.37
C HIS A 27 -10.34 4.08 11.43
N CYS A 28 -10.75 4.12 12.69
CA CYS A 28 -9.83 4.18 13.81
C CYS A 28 -8.97 2.92 13.88
N ALA A 29 -7.66 3.08 14.00
CA ALA A 29 -6.71 1.97 14.10
C ALA A 29 -6.96 1.09 15.35
N ARG A 30 -7.52 1.67 16.43
CA ARG A 30 -7.77 0.95 17.69
C ARG A 30 -9.11 0.24 17.74
N CYS A 31 -10.22 0.95 17.46
CA CYS A 31 -11.57 0.43 17.69
C CYS A 31 -12.40 0.24 16.42
N ARG A 32 -11.80 0.48 15.24
CA ARG A 32 -12.43 0.38 13.91
C ARG A 32 -13.68 1.25 13.71
N ALA A 33 -13.99 2.17 14.62
CA ALA A 33 -15.05 3.15 14.41
C ALA A 33 -14.71 4.02 13.20
N LEU A 34 -15.72 4.34 12.38
CA LEU A 34 -15.59 5.27 11.27
C LEU A 34 -15.12 6.63 11.80
N LEU A 35 -14.06 7.17 11.21
CA LEU A 35 -13.55 8.50 11.52
C LEU A 35 -14.15 9.53 10.54
N PHE A 36 -13.98 9.31 9.24
CA PHE A 36 -14.60 10.10 8.17
C PHE A 36 -14.51 9.38 6.81
N ARG A 37 -15.14 9.97 5.79
CA ARG A 37 -15.01 9.57 4.38
C ARG A 37 -14.38 10.72 3.61
N ALA A 38 -13.50 10.41 2.66
CA ALA A 38 -12.84 11.42 1.84
C ALA A 38 -12.65 10.90 0.40
N THR A 39 -12.56 11.81 -0.56
CA THR A 39 -12.13 11.44 -1.91
C THR A 39 -10.66 11.03 -1.90
N ALA A 40 -10.27 10.12 -2.79
CA ALA A 40 -8.88 9.72 -2.96
C ALA A 40 -8.00 10.95 -3.20
N GLY A 41 -6.89 11.05 -2.47
CA GLY A 41 -5.99 12.20 -2.55
C GLY A 41 -6.47 13.49 -1.88
N ALA A 42 -7.62 13.51 -1.18
CA ALA A 42 -8.08 14.72 -0.47
C ALA A 42 -7.16 15.14 0.69
N ILE A 43 -6.36 14.22 1.22
CA ILE A 43 -5.44 14.47 2.32
C ILE A 43 -4.09 14.90 1.73
N ALA A 44 -3.87 16.21 1.64
CA ALA A 44 -2.64 16.79 1.10
C ALA A 44 -1.48 16.83 2.12
N GLY A 45 -1.76 16.62 3.41
CA GLY A 45 -0.77 16.65 4.49
C GLY A 45 -1.22 15.85 5.71
N PRO A 46 -0.40 15.79 6.78
CA PRO A 46 -0.74 15.06 7.99
C PRO A 46 -2.03 15.57 8.63
N VAL A 47 -2.93 14.65 9.00
CA VAL A 47 -4.16 14.97 9.73
C VAL A 47 -4.18 14.20 11.03
N GLU A 48 -4.29 14.92 12.15
CA GLU A 48 -4.49 14.31 13.47
C GLU A 48 -5.97 14.36 13.85
N ILE A 49 -6.57 13.20 14.08
CA ILE A 49 -7.99 13.08 14.42
C ILE A 49 -8.23 12.23 15.67
N LYS A 50 -8.98 12.78 16.62
CA LYS A 50 -9.40 12.05 17.83
C LYS A 50 -10.61 11.19 17.53
N CYS A 51 -10.52 9.89 17.83
CA CYS A 51 -11.66 8.99 17.74
C CYS A 51 -12.72 9.32 18.79
N ARG A 52 -13.95 9.56 18.34
CA ARG A 52 -15.11 9.83 19.22
C ARG A 52 -15.50 8.64 20.11
N ARG A 53 -15.20 7.40 19.67
CA ARG A 53 -15.59 6.18 20.40
C ARG A 53 -14.60 5.78 21.49
N CYS A 54 -13.30 5.86 21.23
CA CYS A 54 -12.27 5.34 22.15
C CYS A 54 -11.23 6.39 22.59
N GLY A 55 -11.35 7.64 22.13
CA GLY A 55 -10.45 8.74 22.51
C GLY A 55 -9.05 8.69 21.92
N THR A 56 -8.70 7.67 21.13
CA THR A 56 -7.37 7.54 20.52
C THR A 56 -7.15 8.57 19.42
N PHE A 57 -6.01 9.25 19.43
CA PHE A 57 -5.56 10.12 18.34
C PHE A 57 -4.99 9.26 17.21
N ASN A 58 -5.45 9.49 15.98
CA ASN A 58 -5.00 8.80 14.78
C ASN A 58 -4.31 9.85 13.90
N VAL A 59 -3.08 9.56 13.46
CA VAL A 59 -2.34 10.41 12.53
C VAL A 59 -2.44 9.79 11.15
N LEU A 60 -3.13 10.46 10.25
CA LEU A 60 -3.28 10.05 8.85
C LEU A 60 -2.22 10.77 8.02
N ARG A 61 -1.59 10.04 7.12
CA ARG A 61 -0.61 10.58 6.17
C ARG A 61 -1.15 10.40 4.75
N PRO A 62 -0.79 11.29 3.82
CA PRO A 62 -1.05 11.06 2.41
C PRO A 62 -0.50 9.68 2.01
N SER A 63 -1.29 8.89 1.30
CA SER A 63 -0.77 7.71 0.61
C SER A 63 0.19 8.22 -0.47
N GLU A 64 1.49 8.03 -0.28
CA GLU A 64 2.44 8.24 -1.38
C GLU A 64 2.00 7.34 -2.55
N PRO A 65 1.93 7.86 -3.79
CA PRO A 65 1.66 7.01 -4.93
C PRO A 65 2.75 5.94 -4.94
N SER A 66 2.34 4.66 -4.91
CA SER A 66 3.30 3.56 -4.96
C SER A 66 4.16 3.77 -6.20
N ARG A 67 5.46 4.05 -6.01
CA ARG A 67 6.42 3.94 -7.10
C ARG A 67 6.31 2.51 -7.56
N GLU A 68 5.77 2.33 -8.76
CA GLU A 68 5.69 1.03 -9.43
C GLU A 68 7.05 0.36 -9.27
N ARG A 69 7.08 -0.72 -8.49
CA ARG A 69 8.32 -1.44 -8.22
C ARG A 69 8.80 -1.96 -9.57
N PRO A 70 9.99 -1.58 -10.06
CA PRO A 70 10.48 -2.09 -11.32
C PRO A 70 10.47 -3.61 -11.26
N GLU A 71 9.77 -4.23 -12.20
CA GLU A 71 9.77 -5.68 -12.35
C GLU A 71 11.22 -6.16 -12.40
N ARG A 72 11.57 -7.11 -11.54
CA ARG A 72 12.88 -7.76 -11.60
C ARG A 72 12.92 -8.45 -12.96
N ARG A 73 13.75 -7.95 -13.90
CA ARG A 73 14.05 -8.71 -15.12
C ARG A 73 14.59 -10.06 -14.68
N ASP A 74 13.81 -11.11 -14.93
CA ASP A 74 14.22 -12.49 -14.70
C ASP A 74 15.40 -12.78 -15.65
N PRO A 75 16.60 -13.14 -15.15
CA PRO A 75 17.75 -13.46 -16.01
C PRO A 75 17.61 -14.81 -16.73
N ARG A 76 16.42 -15.41 -16.76
CA ARG A 76 16.18 -16.76 -17.29
C ARG A 76 15.37 -16.78 -18.59
N SER A 77 15.63 -15.84 -19.50
CA SER A 77 15.38 -16.06 -20.92
C SER A 77 16.59 -16.76 -21.55
N PRO A 78 16.46 -18.01 -22.06
CA PRO A 78 17.57 -18.72 -22.66
C PRO A 78 17.79 -18.18 -24.08
N ALA A 79 18.64 -17.16 -24.21
CA ALA A 79 19.26 -16.85 -25.49
C ALA A 79 20.38 -17.86 -25.74
N HIS A 80 20.24 -18.62 -26.82
CA HIS A 80 21.16 -19.67 -27.26
C HIS A 80 22.63 -19.23 -27.24
N GLY A 81 23.46 -19.97 -26.51
CA GLY A 81 24.93 -19.97 -26.61
C GLY A 81 25.44 -21.38 -26.37
N PRO A 82 26.53 -21.83 -27.03
CA PRO A 82 26.96 -23.22 -26.98
C PRO A 82 27.56 -23.57 -25.60
N PRO A 83 27.50 -24.84 -25.17
CA PRO A 83 28.00 -25.25 -23.87
C PRO A 83 29.53 -25.18 -23.85
N GLN A 84 30.09 -24.28 -23.05
CA GLN A 84 31.50 -24.33 -22.70
C GLN A 84 31.67 -25.38 -21.59
N GLY A 85 32.38 -26.46 -21.91
CA GLY A 85 32.60 -27.59 -21.02
C GLY A 85 33.34 -27.19 -19.75
N SER A 86 32.83 -27.64 -18.60
CA SER A 86 33.57 -27.62 -17.34
C SER A 86 34.72 -28.64 -17.40
N PRO A 87 35.93 -28.35 -16.89
CA PRO A 87 36.95 -29.37 -16.73
C PRO A 87 36.50 -30.40 -15.66
N PRO A 88 36.92 -31.67 -15.77
CA PRO A 88 36.53 -32.68 -14.79
C PRO A 88 37.10 -32.35 -13.40
N ALA A 89 36.27 -32.58 -12.38
CA ALA A 89 36.65 -32.43 -10.98
C ALA A 89 37.80 -33.38 -10.64
N ALA A 90 38.82 -32.87 -9.95
CA ALA A 90 39.93 -33.66 -9.43
C ALA A 90 39.41 -34.74 -8.45
N PRO A 91 40.02 -35.95 -8.41
CA PRO A 91 39.60 -36.99 -7.51
C PRO A 91 39.83 -36.60 -6.04
N ARG A 92 38.79 -36.77 -5.22
CA ARG A 92 38.87 -36.54 -3.76
C ARG A 92 39.78 -37.61 -3.15
N ARG A 93 40.83 -37.20 -2.44
CA ARG A 93 41.62 -38.11 -1.60
C ARG A 93 40.72 -38.63 -0.48
N LEU A 94 40.47 -39.94 -0.46
CA LEU A 94 39.86 -40.61 0.68
C LEU A 94 40.90 -40.65 1.80
N HIS A 95 40.58 -40.10 2.96
CA HIS A 95 41.37 -40.32 4.17
C HIS A 95 41.06 -41.73 4.69
N PRO A 96 42.06 -42.52 5.11
CA PRO A 96 41.81 -43.81 5.73
C PRO A 96 41.12 -43.64 7.10
N PRO A 97 40.30 -44.61 7.52
CA PRO A 97 39.71 -44.60 8.86
C PRO A 97 40.82 -44.75 9.91
N VAL A 98 40.68 -44.00 11.00
CA VAL A 98 41.46 -44.19 12.22
C VAL A 98 40.71 -45.20 13.09
N ASP A 99 41.40 -46.25 13.52
CA ASP A 99 40.90 -47.25 14.50
C ASP A 99 40.73 -46.65 15.90
#